data_AF-U9VW77-F1
#
_entry.id   AF-U9VW77-F1
#
_cell.length_a   1.000
_cell.length_b   1.000
_cell.length_c   1.000
_cell.angle_alpha   90.00
_cell.angle_beta   90.00
_cell.angle_gamma   90.00
#
_symmetry.space_group_name_H-M   'P 1'
#
loop_
_entity.id
_entity.type
_entity.pdbx_description
1 polymer ?
#
loop_
_entity_poly.entity_id
_entity_poly.type
_entity_poly.pdbx_seq_one_letter_code
_entity_poly.pdbx_strand_id
1 'polypeptide(L)'
;MPTSIQPATSDTTVVRQSNQLNIVGGQSTGGADANVIHQFERFNLNADDTANFVIDSDVANVISLINDSQPSTINGLLKLIGNEPNLESNANLFLVNPAGVIFGADVRLNIPANLTATTASGLLFQDRYLLAVDGAVSEIALPNRSGASSSATPSITDLDGTPSGYLMLTESASSSDPFSATLPTGSIQNQGELEVSPRSSITLIGQYVQNDGDIVAPGGAVTLTASSGNNLLRLSPPGSLITLDVVPADTLALVSPLSDNSAIAALPNTDLAQLLTGGNNQGANRIEVNADGSQTLTSEPSPLTPKAGTVLARGSIDVSDNTPVGASGSPGQVTILGDQINLIESHISADGISHAGTISIGGMPIEDSFNAAYVLVDRNSNVSANSAESRAGIISIWADDTVQFYGEATATGGSSDLDGIISIDAGVDVDIRQPAGNTTR
;
A
#
# COMPACT_ATOMS: atom_id res chain seq x y z
N MET A 1 28.29 5.25 16.51
CA MET A 1 27.24 5.51 15.51
C MET A 1 25.92 5.37 16.26
N PRO A 2 25.01 6.36 16.22
CA PRO A 2 23.72 6.20 16.88
C PRO A 2 22.99 5.01 16.25
N THR A 3 22.34 4.19 17.08
CA THR A 3 21.69 2.93 16.70
C THR A 3 20.57 3.16 15.68
N SER A 4 20.49 2.31 14.65
CA SER A 4 19.55 2.47 13.54
C SER A 4 18.12 2.06 13.89
N ILE A 5 17.94 1.15 14.84
CA ILE A 5 16.64 0.71 15.38
C ILE A 5 16.62 1.02 16.88
N GLN A 6 15.59 1.74 17.33
CA GLN A 6 15.45 2.20 18.71
C GLN A 6 14.05 1.82 19.23
N PRO A 7 13.96 0.91 20.22
CA PRO A 7 12.69 0.60 20.88
C PRO A 7 12.08 1.82 21.57
N ALA A 8 10.76 1.93 21.54
CA ALA A 8 10.01 2.95 22.29
C ALA A 8 9.57 2.48 23.69
N THR A 9 9.53 1.17 23.92
CA THR A 9 9.09 0.58 25.19
C THR A 9 10.08 -0.46 25.71
N SER A 10 9.96 -0.81 26.99
CA SER A 10 10.75 -1.88 27.60
C SER A 10 10.36 -3.29 27.12
N ASP A 11 9.21 -3.43 26.45
CA ASP A 11 8.73 -4.73 25.97
C ASP A 11 9.54 -5.21 24.76
N THR A 12 10.03 -4.27 23.93
CA THR A 12 10.86 -4.58 22.76
C THR A 12 12.33 -4.42 23.10
N THR A 13 13.13 -5.46 22.85
CA THR A 13 14.58 -5.41 23.04
C THR A 13 15.31 -5.63 21.72
N VAL A 14 16.30 -4.78 21.44
CA VAL A 14 17.18 -4.91 20.27
C VAL A 14 18.57 -5.32 20.75
N VAL A 15 18.95 -6.55 20.47
CA VAL A 15 20.27 -7.11 20.79
C VAL A 15 21.16 -7.03 19.55
N ARG A 16 22.13 -6.11 19.57
CA ARG A 16 23.09 -5.95 18.47
C ARG A 16 24.26 -6.92 18.63
N GLN A 17 24.51 -7.73 17.60
CA GLN A 17 25.65 -8.63 17.46
C GLN A 17 26.33 -8.35 16.12
N SER A 18 27.39 -7.52 16.14
CA SER A 18 28.03 -7.02 14.92
C SER A 18 27.04 -6.24 14.03
N ASN A 19 26.70 -6.77 12.85
CA ASN A 19 25.73 -6.24 11.90
C ASN A 19 24.35 -6.90 12.01
N GLN A 20 24.18 -7.87 12.92
CA GLN A 20 22.88 -8.50 13.20
C GLN A 20 22.20 -7.72 14.34
N LEU A 21 20.98 -7.24 14.10
CA LEU A 21 20.11 -6.64 15.10
C LEU A 21 18.98 -7.62 15.39
N ASN A 22 19.08 -8.35 16.48
CA ASN A 22 18.05 -9.30 16.89
C ASN A 22 16.99 -8.55 17.71
N ILE A 23 15.77 -8.51 17.18
CA ILE A 23 14.60 -7.90 17.78
C ILE A 23 13.84 -9.03 18.49
N VAL A 24 13.73 -8.93 19.81
CA VAL A 24 13.10 -9.93 20.68
C VAL A 24 12.09 -9.26 21.61
N GLY A 25 11.20 -10.06 22.20
CA GLY A 25 10.15 -9.57 23.10
C GLY A 25 8.94 -9.07 22.33
N GLY A 26 8.46 -7.87 22.66
CA GLY A 26 7.21 -7.31 22.16
C GLY A 26 6.02 -7.68 23.04
N GLN A 27 4.91 -6.97 22.83
CA GLN A 27 3.64 -7.28 23.50
C GLN A 27 2.91 -8.35 22.69
N SER A 28 2.71 -9.51 23.29
CA SER A 28 1.97 -10.62 22.66
C SER A 28 0.50 -10.58 23.05
N THR A 29 -0.39 -10.83 22.09
CA THR A 29 -1.82 -10.98 22.33
C THR A 29 -2.17 -12.34 22.93
N GLY A 30 -1.29 -13.33 22.75
CA GLY A 30 -1.54 -14.73 23.10
C GLY A 30 -2.65 -15.38 22.26
N GLY A 31 -2.91 -16.67 22.48
CA GLY A 31 -3.96 -17.42 21.79
C GLY A 31 -3.52 -18.04 20.46
N ALA A 32 -4.49 -18.60 19.72
CA ALA A 32 -4.28 -19.00 18.33
C ALA A 32 -4.28 -17.74 17.46
N ASP A 33 -3.44 -17.69 16.42
CA ASP A 33 -3.25 -16.52 15.56
C ASP A 33 -2.75 -15.27 16.30
N ALA A 34 -1.77 -15.47 17.20
CA ALA A 34 -1.25 -14.42 18.06
C ALA A 34 -0.51 -13.33 17.28
N ASN A 35 -0.65 -12.08 17.74
CA ASN A 35 0.12 -10.95 17.26
C ASN A 35 1.22 -10.62 18.26
N VAL A 36 2.41 -10.27 17.76
CA VAL A 36 3.50 -9.69 18.53
C VAL A 36 3.72 -8.26 18.07
N ILE A 37 3.53 -7.31 18.98
CA ILE A 37 3.60 -5.88 18.69
C ILE A 37 4.91 -5.32 19.24
N HIS A 38 5.73 -4.82 18.34
CA HIS A 38 6.94 -4.09 18.62
C HIS A 38 6.73 -2.60 18.39
N GLN A 39 7.20 -1.79 19.33
CA GLN A 39 7.11 -0.34 19.25
C GLN A 39 8.51 0.26 19.16
N PHE A 40 8.72 1.13 18.18
CA PHE A 40 9.99 1.78 17.91
C PHE A 40 9.83 3.29 17.88
N GLU A 41 10.76 4.01 18.48
CA GLU A 41 10.92 5.45 18.26
C GLU A 41 11.50 5.71 16.87
N ARG A 42 12.34 4.79 16.37
CA ARG A 42 12.96 4.87 15.06
C ARG A 42 13.28 3.48 14.54
N PHE A 43 13.07 3.27 13.25
CA PHE A 43 13.41 2.02 12.58
C PHE A 43 14.07 2.30 11.23
N ASN A 44 15.40 2.40 11.24
CA ASN A 44 16.23 2.49 10.06
C ASN A 44 17.16 1.27 9.97
N LEU A 45 17.46 0.83 8.76
CA LEU A 45 18.34 -0.30 8.51
C LEU A 45 19.33 0.06 7.39
N ASN A 46 20.63 -0.06 7.68
CA ASN A 46 21.66 0.21 6.68
C ASN A 46 21.94 -1.02 5.80
N ALA A 47 22.62 -0.82 4.66
CA ALA A 47 22.97 -1.87 3.69
C ALA A 47 23.61 -3.13 4.27
N ASP A 48 24.57 -2.94 5.17
CA ASP A 48 25.32 -4.03 5.77
C ASP A 48 24.64 -4.66 6.98
N ASP A 49 23.55 -4.04 7.47
CA ASP A 49 22.83 -4.48 8.67
C ASP A 49 21.72 -5.49 8.31
N THR A 50 21.44 -6.39 9.24
CA THR A 50 20.33 -7.35 9.20
C THR A 50 19.45 -7.16 10.42
N ALA A 51 18.15 -6.93 10.23
CA ALA A 51 17.17 -6.93 11.32
C ALA A 51 16.48 -8.30 11.37
N ASN A 52 16.67 -9.03 12.47
CA ASN A 52 16.04 -10.33 12.71
C ASN A 52 14.93 -10.17 13.74
N PHE A 53 13.67 -10.27 13.31
CA PHE A 53 12.55 -10.48 14.24
C PHE A 53 12.56 -11.93 14.69
N VAL A 54 12.81 -12.15 15.98
CA VAL A 54 12.88 -13.49 16.58
C VAL A 54 11.57 -13.76 17.30
N ILE A 55 10.83 -14.77 16.85
CA ILE A 55 9.47 -15.03 17.32
C ILE A 55 9.23 -16.50 17.66
N ASP A 56 8.21 -16.74 18.48
CA ASP A 56 7.75 -18.08 18.83
C ASP A 56 6.94 -18.74 17.67
N SER A 57 6.69 -20.05 17.74
CA SER A 57 6.06 -20.82 16.64
C SER A 57 4.62 -20.41 16.31
N ASP A 58 3.90 -19.83 17.26
CA ASP A 58 2.46 -19.63 17.18
C ASP A 58 2.08 -18.19 16.79
N VAL A 59 3.07 -17.38 16.42
CA VAL A 59 2.87 -15.98 16.01
C VAL A 59 2.38 -15.94 14.56
N ALA A 60 1.20 -15.37 14.35
CA ALA A 60 0.63 -15.14 13.02
C ALA A 60 1.10 -13.81 12.43
N ASN A 61 1.23 -12.74 13.24
CA ASN A 61 1.67 -11.44 12.74
C ASN A 61 2.67 -10.78 13.69
N VAL A 62 3.72 -10.20 13.11
CA VAL A 62 4.65 -9.29 13.76
C VAL A 62 4.32 -7.88 13.32
N ILE A 63 3.92 -7.04 14.25
CA ILE A 63 3.50 -5.67 13.98
C ILE A 63 4.54 -4.72 14.55
N SER A 64 5.23 -4.02 13.65
CA SER A 64 6.20 -2.98 14.01
C SER A 64 5.54 -1.62 13.86
N LEU A 65 5.29 -0.95 14.98
CA LEU A 65 4.77 0.42 15.04
C LEU A 65 5.95 1.38 15.22
N ILE A 66 6.12 2.33 14.30
CA ILE A 66 7.19 3.32 14.32
C ILE A 66 6.59 4.69 14.60
N ASN A 67 7.04 5.31 15.68
CA ASN A 67 6.64 6.65 16.13
C ASN A 67 7.78 7.66 15.90
N ASP A 68 8.28 7.75 14.66
CA ASP A 68 9.20 8.83 14.26
C ASP A 68 8.44 9.82 13.38
N SER A 69 8.79 11.10 13.49
CA SER A 69 8.36 12.14 12.53
C SER A 69 9.02 11.98 11.15
N GLN A 70 10.00 11.08 11.04
CA GLN A 70 10.78 10.84 9.83
C GLN A 70 10.45 9.47 9.20
N PRO A 71 10.50 9.36 7.87
CA PRO A 71 10.35 8.09 7.19
C PRO A 71 11.40 7.06 7.63
N SER A 72 10.97 5.79 7.71
CA SER A 72 11.88 4.66 7.93
C SER A 72 12.68 4.40 6.66
N THR A 73 14.01 4.43 6.72
CA THR A 73 14.89 4.02 5.62
C THR A 73 15.36 2.58 5.84
N ILE A 74 14.90 1.66 5.00
CA ILE A 74 15.22 0.24 5.04
C ILE A 74 16.10 -0.09 3.83
N ASN A 75 17.42 -0.12 4.03
CA ASN A 75 18.36 -0.45 2.97
C ASN A 75 19.10 -1.77 3.23
N GLY A 76 18.72 -2.60 4.19
CA GLY A 76 19.41 -3.84 4.54
C GLY A 76 18.54 -5.09 4.45
N LEU A 77 18.93 -6.17 5.14
CA LEU A 77 18.15 -7.41 5.17
C LEU A 77 17.13 -7.42 6.32
N LEU A 78 15.84 -7.50 6.00
CA LEU A 78 14.78 -7.80 6.97
C LEU A 78 14.48 -9.29 6.99
N LYS A 79 14.44 -9.88 8.18
CA LYS A 79 14.24 -11.32 8.36
C LYS A 79 13.29 -11.62 9.51
N LEU A 80 12.38 -12.58 9.32
CA LEU A 80 11.69 -13.25 10.42
C LEU A 80 12.32 -14.63 10.66
N ILE A 81 12.61 -14.94 11.92
CA ILE A 81 13.15 -16.24 12.33
C ILE A 81 12.41 -16.79 13.54
N GLY A 82 12.27 -18.11 13.59
CA GLY A 82 11.88 -18.80 14.80
C GLY A 82 12.93 -18.66 15.91
N ASN A 83 12.46 -18.66 17.15
CA ASN A 83 13.29 -18.69 18.36
C ASN A 83 14.06 -20.02 18.53
N GLU A 84 13.62 -21.09 17.86
CA GLU A 84 14.23 -22.42 17.87
C GLU A 84 14.91 -22.76 16.52
N PRO A 85 16.02 -23.52 16.53
CA PRO A 85 16.70 -23.94 15.31
C PRO A 85 15.78 -24.79 14.42
N ASN A 86 15.69 -24.44 13.13
CA ASN A 86 14.86 -25.11 12.11
C ASN A 86 13.34 -24.95 12.30
N LEU A 87 12.90 -24.10 13.22
CA LEU A 87 11.51 -23.68 13.25
C LEU A 87 11.30 -22.62 12.15
N GLU A 88 10.62 -23.02 11.08
CA GLU A 88 10.16 -22.05 10.09
C GLU A 88 9.02 -21.25 10.70
N SER A 89 9.22 -19.93 10.80
CA SER A 89 8.11 -19.02 11.06
C SER A 89 7.27 -18.93 9.79
N ASN A 90 5.96 -18.78 9.93
CA ASN A 90 5.05 -18.41 8.84
C ASN A 90 4.31 -17.11 9.17
N ALA A 91 4.94 -16.23 9.97
CA ALA A 91 4.33 -15.00 10.42
C ALA A 91 4.41 -13.91 9.34
N ASN A 92 3.36 -13.10 9.26
CA ASN A 92 3.34 -11.89 8.45
C ASN A 92 4.10 -10.77 9.16
N LEU A 93 4.68 -9.83 8.39
CA LEU A 93 5.31 -8.63 8.91
C LEU A 93 4.51 -7.39 8.52
N PHE A 94 4.15 -6.58 9.51
CA PHE A 94 3.58 -5.25 9.33
C PHE A 94 4.60 -4.18 9.74
N LEU A 95 4.95 -3.28 8.82
CA LEU A 95 5.74 -2.08 9.07
C LEU A 95 4.81 -0.87 8.99
N VAL A 96 4.51 -0.25 10.13
CA VAL A 96 3.58 0.87 10.24
C VAL A 96 4.37 2.12 10.62
N ASN A 97 4.55 3.04 9.67
CA ASN A 97 5.17 4.34 9.93
C ASN A 97 4.37 5.45 9.22
N PRO A 98 3.56 6.24 9.96
CA PRO A 98 2.81 7.36 9.40
C PRO A 98 3.65 8.40 8.67
N ALA A 99 4.92 8.58 9.05
CA ALA A 99 5.83 9.51 8.36
C ALA A 99 6.28 8.99 6.99
N GLY A 100 6.28 7.67 6.78
CA GLY A 100 6.63 7.03 5.51
C GLY A 100 7.64 5.89 5.63
N VAL A 101 7.86 5.18 4.52
CA VAL A 101 8.83 4.08 4.42
C VAL A 101 9.58 4.20 3.10
N ILE A 102 10.90 4.09 3.13
CA ILE A 102 11.78 4.07 1.96
C ILE A 102 12.54 2.75 1.99
N PHE A 103 12.20 1.84 1.08
CA PHE A 103 13.01 0.67 0.78
C PHE A 103 14.10 1.08 -0.21
N GLY A 104 15.35 1.08 0.26
CA GLY A 104 16.50 1.46 -0.56
C GLY A 104 16.95 0.35 -1.51
N ALA A 105 17.91 0.68 -2.37
CA ALA A 105 18.38 -0.22 -3.43
C ALA A 105 19.00 -1.55 -2.93
N ASP A 106 19.52 -1.59 -1.70
CA ASP A 106 20.15 -2.79 -1.11
C ASP A 106 19.19 -3.57 -0.20
N VAL A 107 17.90 -3.17 -0.14
CA VAL A 107 16.87 -3.88 0.62
C VAL A 107 16.81 -5.34 0.18
N ARG A 108 16.73 -6.23 1.16
CA ARG A 108 16.45 -7.64 0.93
C ARG A 108 15.46 -8.12 1.97
N LEU A 109 14.61 -9.05 1.55
CA LEU A 109 13.59 -9.64 2.40
C LEU A 109 13.85 -11.14 2.55
N ASN A 110 13.72 -11.63 3.77
CA ASN A 110 13.57 -13.05 4.06
C ASN A 110 12.37 -13.17 5.01
N ILE A 111 11.20 -13.00 4.40
CA ILE A 111 9.90 -12.98 5.04
C ILE A 111 9.14 -14.21 4.54
N PRO A 112 8.85 -15.18 5.42
CA PRO A 112 8.29 -16.46 5.00
C PRO A 112 6.83 -16.37 4.55
N ALA A 113 6.11 -15.33 4.99
CA ALA A 113 4.72 -15.05 4.65
C ALA A 113 4.56 -13.61 4.12
N ASN A 114 3.45 -12.94 4.45
CA ASN A 114 3.11 -11.64 3.85
C ASN A 114 3.92 -10.47 4.44
N LEU A 115 4.22 -9.48 3.60
CA LEU A 115 4.73 -8.17 4.01
C LEU A 115 3.65 -7.11 3.78
N THR A 116 3.36 -6.32 4.81
CA THR A 116 2.57 -5.10 4.70
C THR A 116 3.41 -3.92 5.18
N ALA A 117 3.59 -2.91 4.34
CA ALA A 117 4.12 -1.62 4.76
C ALA A 117 3.02 -0.56 4.59
N THR A 118 2.81 0.24 5.63
CA THR A 118 1.75 1.24 5.61
C THR A 118 2.14 2.52 6.33
N THR A 119 1.56 3.63 5.87
CA THR A 119 1.63 4.94 6.54
C THR A 119 0.33 5.28 7.25
N ALA A 120 -0.50 4.27 7.53
CA ALA A 120 -1.68 4.41 8.34
C ALA A 120 -1.31 4.86 9.76
N SER A 121 -2.12 5.75 10.32
CA SER A 121 -2.04 6.16 11.72
C SER A 121 -2.59 5.10 12.67
N GLY A 122 -3.32 4.12 12.14
CA GLY A 122 -3.76 2.96 12.91
C GLY A 122 -4.22 1.77 12.07
N LEU A 123 -4.32 0.64 12.74
CA LEU A 123 -4.78 -0.65 12.20
C LEU A 123 -6.11 -1.04 12.85
N LEU A 124 -7.05 -1.53 12.05
CA LEU A 124 -8.35 -2.01 12.51
C LEU A 124 -8.36 -3.54 12.66
N PHE A 125 -8.59 -4.01 13.88
CA PHE A 125 -8.84 -5.41 14.20
C PHE A 125 -10.30 -5.56 14.61
N GLN A 126 -11.11 -6.28 13.84
CA GLN A 126 -12.54 -6.46 14.09
C GLN A 126 -13.28 -5.11 14.30
N ASP A 127 -13.45 -4.67 15.56
CA ASP A 127 -14.08 -3.42 15.99
C ASP A 127 -13.15 -2.53 16.85
N ARG A 128 -11.84 -2.74 16.81
CA ARG A 128 -10.82 -2.06 17.63
C ARG A 128 -9.71 -1.47 16.78
N TYR A 129 -9.29 -0.26 17.12
CA TYR A 129 -8.14 0.38 16.51
C TYR A 129 -6.91 0.25 17.39
N LEU A 130 -5.82 -0.19 16.78
CA LEU A 130 -4.46 -0.02 17.28
C LEU A 130 -3.89 1.24 16.64
N LEU A 131 -3.62 2.27 17.44
CA LEU A 131 -3.12 3.56 16.94
C LEU A 131 -1.66 3.78 17.34
N ALA A 132 -0.94 4.49 16.48
CA ALA A 132 0.36 5.06 16.73
C ALA A 132 0.22 6.58 16.82
N VAL A 133 0.08 7.15 18.03
CA VAL A 133 -0.10 8.61 18.22
C VAL A 133 0.97 9.14 19.17
N ASP A 134 1.81 10.06 18.68
CA ASP A 134 2.79 10.82 19.47
C ASP A 134 3.61 9.98 20.47
N GLY A 135 4.13 8.84 20.01
CA GLY A 135 4.95 7.97 20.86
C GLY A 135 4.17 7.05 21.81
N ALA A 136 2.84 7.18 21.90
CA ALA A 136 1.97 6.31 22.69
C ALA A 136 1.14 5.39 21.79
N VAL A 137 1.16 4.08 22.09
CA VAL A 137 0.18 3.16 21.53
C VAL A 137 -1.09 3.26 22.36
N SER A 138 -2.16 3.69 21.71
CA SER A 138 -3.50 3.71 22.29
C SER A 138 -4.38 2.73 21.53
N GLU A 139 -5.02 1.84 22.28
CA GLU A 139 -6.11 1.03 21.76
C GLU A 139 -7.42 1.77 22.00
N ILE A 140 -8.21 1.93 20.94
CA ILE A 140 -9.55 2.51 21.02
C ILE A 140 -10.56 1.44 20.60
N ALA A 141 -11.39 1.01 21.54
CA ALA A 141 -12.58 0.21 21.23
C ALA A 141 -13.69 1.11 20.66
N LEU A 142 -14.33 0.69 19.57
CA LEU A 142 -15.46 1.44 19.02
C LEU A 142 -16.74 1.17 19.84
N PRO A 143 -17.36 2.20 20.44
CA PRO A 143 -18.65 2.01 21.11
C PRO A 143 -19.74 1.69 20.07
N ASN A 144 -20.59 0.71 20.38
CA ASN A 144 -21.82 0.37 19.63
C ASN A 144 -21.71 -0.37 18.28
N ARG A 145 -20.87 -1.42 18.17
CA ARG A 145 -21.20 -2.53 17.24
C ARG A 145 -21.83 -3.68 18.02
N SER A 146 -23.06 -4.04 17.62
CA SER A 146 -23.94 -4.99 18.32
C SER A 146 -23.24 -6.31 18.65
N GLY A 147 -22.88 -6.49 19.93
CA GLY A 147 -22.26 -7.70 20.46
C GLY A 147 -21.10 -7.44 21.42
N ALA A 148 -20.38 -6.32 21.27
CA ALA A 148 -19.29 -5.95 22.19
C ALA A 148 -19.85 -5.23 23.42
N SER A 149 -19.56 -5.73 24.62
CA SER A 149 -19.85 -4.98 25.84
C SER A 149 -18.97 -3.73 25.85
N SER A 150 -19.57 -2.54 25.90
CA SER A 150 -18.90 -1.24 26.02
C SER A 150 -18.19 -1.00 27.36
N SER A 151 -17.79 -2.09 28.03
CA SER A 151 -17.23 -2.14 29.37
C SER A 151 -15.84 -2.80 29.41
N ALA A 152 -15.33 -3.34 28.30
CA ALA A 152 -13.98 -3.90 28.29
C ALA A 152 -12.96 -2.76 28.23
N THR A 153 -12.12 -2.65 29.26
CA THR A 153 -10.90 -1.84 29.20
C THR A 153 -10.10 -2.32 27.96
N PRO A 154 -9.65 -1.42 27.08
CA PRO A 154 -8.80 -1.79 25.96
C PRO A 154 -7.64 -2.66 26.45
N SER A 155 -7.43 -3.80 25.80
CA SER A 155 -6.39 -4.76 26.15
C SER A 155 -5.79 -5.31 24.86
N ILE A 156 -4.46 -5.27 24.78
CA ILE A 156 -3.73 -5.75 23.61
C ILE A 156 -4.10 -7.21 23.25
N THR A 157 -4.51 -8.02 24.23
CA THR A 157 -4.98 -9.40 24.04
C THR A 157 -6.22 -9.53 23.17
N ASP A 158 -6.98 -8.45 22.98
CA ASP A 158 -8.21 -8.42 22.17
C ASP A 158 -7.93 -8.06 20.70
N LEU A 159 -6.66 -7.86 20.32
CA LEU A 159 -6.22 -7.55 18.97
C LEU A 159 -5.68 -8.82 18.29
N ASP A 160 -6.45 -9.92 18.28
CA ASP A 160 -6.08 -11.17 17.62
C ASP A 160 -6.39 -11.17 16.10
N GLY A 161 -5.77 -12.09 15.36
CA GLY A 161 -5.96 -12.21 13.92
C GLY A 161 -5.24 -11.14 13.09
N THR A 162 -5.63 -10.98 11.82
CA THR A 162 -4.94 -10.09 10.87
C THR A 162 -5.65 -8.72 10.78
N PRO A 163 -4.92 -7.59 10.70
CA PRO A 163 -5.50 -6.29 10.41
C PRO A 163 -6.46 -6.32 9.22
N SER A 164 -7.66 -5.80 9.42
CA SER A 164 -8.74 -5.74 8.43
C SER A 164 -8.95 -4.33 7.87
N GLY A 165 -8.24 -3.34 8.38
CA GLY A 165 -8.31 -1.99 7.85
C GLY A 165 -7.18 -1.08 8.34
N TYR A 166 -7.06 0.06 7.65
CA TYR A 166 -6.00 1.04 7.79
C TYR A 166 -6.63 2.41 7.93
N LEU A 167 -6.43 3.04 9.08
CA LEU A 167 -6.87 4.40 9.34
C LEU A 167 -5.81 5.36 8.80
N MET A 168 -6.11 6.02 7.70
CA MET A 168 -5.28 7.04 7.08
C MET A 168 -5.68 8.39 7.66
N LEU A 169 -4.78 9.06 8.38
CA LEU A 169 -4.97 10.44 8.81
C LEU A 169 -3.92 11.31 8.14
N THR A 170 -4.35 12.47 7.65
CA THR A 170 -3.48 13.48 7.06
C THR A 170 -3.12 14.50 8.12
N GLU A 171 -1.83 14.59 8.44
CA GLU A 171 -1.31 15.76 9.14
C GLU A 171 -1.22 16.91 8.12
N SER A 172 -1.82 18.04 8.46
CA SER A 172 -1.85 19.22 7.58
C SER A 172 -0.42 19.63 7.23
N ALA A 173 -0.01 19.40 5.97
CA ALA A 173 1.31 19.75 5.47
C ALA A 173 1.49 21.27 5.47
N SER A 174 2.05 21.83 6.55
CA SER A 174 2.45 23.23 6.55
C SER A 174 3.79 23.39 5.85
N SER A 175 3.79 23.74 4.57
CA SER A 175 4.87 24.60 4.04
C SER A 175 4.43 25.35 2.78
N SER A 176 4.79 26.62 2.75
CA SER A 176 4.41 27.63 1.76
C SER A 176 5.51 27.83 0.69
N ASP A 177 6.19 26.77 0.27
CA ASP A 177 7.27 26.87 -0.72
C ASP A 177 6.80 26.39 -2.12
N PRO A 178 6.69 27.28 -3.13
CA PRO A 178 6.15 26.94 -4.46
C PRO A 178 7.11 26.14 -5.35
N PHE A 179 8.32 25.77 -4.89
CA PHE A 179 9.29 25.00 -5.70
C PHE A 179 9.90 23.78 -5.01
N SER A 180 9.42 23.39 -3.83
CA SER A 180 9.82 22.13 -3.21
C SER A 180 8.87 21.03 -3.63
N ALA A 181 9.36 20.04 -4.38
CA ALA A 181 8.68 18.75 -4.53
C ALA A 181 8.78 17.99 -3.18
N THR A 182 8.17 18.54 -2.13
CA THR A 182 8.00 17.83 -0.86
C THR A 182 7.05 16.68 -1.12
N LEU A 183 7.56 15.47 -0.98
CA LEU A 183 6.77 14.25 -0.94
C LEU A 183 5.60 14.42 0.05
N PRO A 184 4.41 13.88 -0.26
CA PRO A 184 3.32 13.82 0.71
C PRO A 184 3.80 13.18 2.01
N THR A 185 3.32 13.68 3.15
CA THR A 185 3.51 12.99 4.43
C THR A 185 2.97 11.57 4.30
N GLY A 186 3.68 10.56 4.81
CA GLY A 186 3.27 9.17 4.60
C GLY A 186 3.46 8.67 3.16
N SER A 187 4.64 8.91 2.58
CA SER A 187 5.05 8.26 1.33
C SER A 187 5.65 6.88 1.56
N ILE A 188 5.33 5.91 0.70
CA ILE A 188 6.06 4.64 0.58
C ILE A 188 6.83 4.64 -0.73
N GLN A 189 8.12 4.36 -0.68
CA GLN A 189 8.99 4.31 -1.85
C GLN A 189 9.75 2.99 -1.86
N ASN A 190 9.73 2.30 -3.00
CA ASN A 190 10.60 1.15 -3.25
C ASN A 190 11.63 1.50 -4.33
N GLN A 191 12.92 1.30 -4.03
CA GLN A 191 14.04 1.51 -4.95
C GLN A 191 14.88 0.24 -5.14
N GLY A 192 14.52 -0.87 -4.48
CA GLY A 192 15.24 -2.14 -4.54
C GLY A 192 14.31 -3.31 -4.84
N GLU A 193 14.71 -4.51 -4.44
CA GLU A 193 13.98 -5.74 -4.70
C GLU A 193 13.21 -6.19 -3.46
N LEU A 194 11.88 -6.14 -3.54
CA LEU A 194 10.98 -6.66 -2.51
C LEU A 194 10.48 -8.04 -2.96
N GLU A 195 11.13 -9.10 -2.48
CA GLU A 195 10.74 -10.49 -2.77
C GLU A 195 10.17 -11.17 -1.51
N VAL A 196 9.04 -11.85 -1.64
CA VAL A 196 8.48 -12.72 -0.60
C VAL A 196 8.39 -14.17 -1.09
N SER A 197 8.25 -15.10 -0.15
CA SER A 197 8.06 -16.52 -0.48
C SER A 197 6.88 -16.74 -1.43
N PRO A 198 6.92 -17.78 -2.29
CA PRO A 198 5.81 -18.10 -3.18
C PRO A 198 4.47 -18.22 -2.45
N ARG A 199 3.40 -17.73 -3.09
CA ARG A 199 2.03 -17.67 -2.55
C ARG A 199 1.85 -16.69 -1.38
N SER A 200 2.84 -15.85 -1.09
CA SER A 200 2.75 -14.76 -0.12
C SER A 200 2.54 -13.42 -0.82
N SER A 201 2.16 -12.40 -0.06
CA SER A 201 1.74 -11.12 -0.61
C SER A 201 2.57 -9.94 -0.11
N ILE A 202 2.71 -8.92 -0.96
CA ILE A 202 3.28 -7.61 -0.61
C ILE A 202 2.19 -6.55 -0.72
N THR A 203 1.95 -5.82 0.35
CA THR A 203 0.93 -4.75 0.42
C THR A 203 1.59 -3.44 0.84
N LEU A 204 1.54 -2.42 -0.02
CA LEU A 204 2.06 -1.08 0.23
C LEU A 204 0.89 -0.09 0.26
N ILE A 205 0.61 0.51 1.42
CA ILE A 205 -0.52 1.43 1.62
C ILE A 205 -0.03 2.77 2.16
N GLY A 206 -0.03 3.79 1.33
CA GLY A 206 0.46 5.13 1.68
C GLY A 206 -0.51 6.24 1.31
N GLN A 207 -0.14 7.49 1.60
CA GLN A 207 -0.74 8.63 0.92
C GLN A 207 -0.15 8.82 -0.47
N TYR A 208 1.11 8.45 -0.65
CA TYR A 208 1.80 8.40 -1.93
C TYR A 208 2.59 7.10 -1.99
N VAL A 209 2.45 6.34 -3.08
CA VAL A 209 3.18 5.08 -3.27
C VAL A 209 3.99 5.16 -4.55
N GLN A 210 5.29 4.94 -4.44
CA GLN A 210 6.21 4.94 -5.57
C GLN A 210 6.99 3.63 -5.63
N ASN A 211 6.97 2.98 -6.78
CA ASN A 211 7.86 1.86 -7.08
C ASN A 211 8.84 2.27 -8.18
N ASP A 212 10.13 2.13 -7.92
CA ASP A 212 11.21 2.32 -8.89
C ASP A 212 12.09 1.06 -9.04
N GLY A 213 11.88 0.07 -8.18
CA GLY A 213 12.59 -1.21 -8.20
C GLY A 213 11.68 -2.36 -8.62
N ASP A 214 11.95 -3.53 -8.05
CA ASP A 214 11.27 -4.79 -8.37
C ASP A 214 10.43 -5.26 -7.18
N ILE A 215 9.21 -5.72 -7.45
CA ILE A 215 8.32 -6.34 -6.46
C ILE A 215 7.97 -7.74 -6.96
N VAL A 216 8.37 -8.77 -6.22
CA VAL A 216 8.26 -10.18 -6.64
C VAL A 216 7.48 -10.99 -5.60
N ALA A 217 6.34 -11.54 -6.00
CA ALA A 217 5.47 -12.36 -5.15
C ALA A 217 4.88 -13.55 -5.94
N PRO A 218 5.68 -14.60 -6.24
CA PRO A 218 5.32 -15.64 -7.20
C PRO A 218 4.04 -16.41 -6.81
N GLY A 219 3.01 -16.38 -7.66
CA GLY A 219 1.70 -16.98 -7.38
C GLY A 219 0.98 -16.40 -6.15
N GLY A 220 1.45 -15.25 -5.66
CA GLY A 220 0.92 -14.51 -4.52
C GLY A 220 0.17 -13.26 -4.96
N ALA A 221 0.20 -12.20 -4.15
CA ALA A 221 -0.44 -10.94 -4.52
C ALA A 221 0.43 -9.71 -4.25
N VAL A 222 0.34 -8.71 -5.11
CA VAL A 222 0.91 -7.37 -4.89
C VAL A 222 -0.22 -6.35 -4.88
N THR A 223 -0.31 -5.58 -3.79
CA THR A 223 -1.28 -4.48 -3.66
C THR A 223 -0.57 -3.17 -3.41
N LEU A 224 -0.76 -2.19 -4.29
CA LEU A 224 -0.29 -0.82 -4.14
C LEU A 224 -1.51 0.09 -3.98
N THR A 225 -1.64 0.77 -2.84
CA THR A 225 -2.77 1.68 -2.58
C THR A 225 -2.29 3.04 -2.10
N ALA A 226 -2.67 4.10 -2.80
CA ALA A 226 -2.46 5.48 -2.37
C ALA A 226 -3.80 6.16 -2.08
N SER A 227 -4.02 6.64 -0.85
CA SER A 227 -5.26 7.37 -0.51
C SER A 227 -5.03 8.87 -0.37
N SER A 228 -5.97 9.70 -0.84
CA SER A 228 -5.99 11.12 -0.49
C SER A 228 -6.90 11.37 0.73
N GLY A 229 -6.42 12.13 1.71
CA GLY A 229 -7.25 12.57 2.84
C GLY A 229 -7.45 11.54 3.96
N ASN A 230 -8.35 11.87 4.89
CA ASN A 230 -8.63 11.08 6.09
C ASN A 230 -9.64 9.99 5.78
N ASN A 231 -9.18 8.74 5.68
CA ASN A 231 -9.97 7.62 5.17
C ASN A 231 -9.76 6.36 6.01
N LEU A 232 -10.77 5.48 6.05
CA LEU A 232 -10.61 4.11 6.51
C LEU A 232 -10.58 3.20 5.29
N LEU A 233 -9.41 2.62 5.00
CA LEU A 233 -9.28 1.60 3.96
C LEU A 233 -9.52 0.24 4.59
N ARG A 234 -10.54 -0.51 4.17
CA ARG A 234 -10.82 -1.84 4.71
C ARG A 234 -10.40 -2.91 3.70
N LEU A 235 -9.55 -3.84 4.13
CA LEU A 235 -9.27 -5.05 3.37
C LEU A 235 -10.47 -5.97 3.48
N SER A 236 -11.05 -6.34 2.34
CA SER A 236 -11.95 -7.48 2.33
C SER A 236 -11.14 -8.79 2.34
N PRO A 237 -11.74 -9.91 2.77
CA PRO A 237 -11.09 -11.23 2.73
C PRO A 237 -10.59 -11.60 1.32
N PRO A 238 -9.64 -12.56 1.20
CA PRO A 238 -9.10 -13.00 -0.09
C PRO A 238 -10.21 -13.30 -1.10
N GLY A 239 -10.18 -12.60 -2.25
CA GLY A 239 -11.21 -12.69 -3.29
C GLY A 239 -12.28 -11.59 -3.27
N SER A 240 -12.16 -10.58 -2.39
CA SER A 240 -13.03 -9.40 -2.33
C SER A 240 -12.20 -8.10 -2.27
N LEU A 241 -12.80 -6.99 -2.72
CA LEU A 241 -12.13 -5.69 -2.95
C LEU A 241 -11.79 -4.91 -1.67
N ILE A 242 -10.80 -4.01 -1.74
CA ILE A 242 -10.66 -2.96 -0.73
C ILE A 242 -11.88 -2.05 -0.82
N THR A 243 -12.62 -1.91 0.27
CA THR A 243 -13.69 -0.92 0.38
C THR A 243 -13.16 0.32 1.09
N LEU A 244 -13.44 1.49 0.52
CA LEU A 244 -13.24 2.76 1.18
C LEU A 244 -14.44 3.03 2.08
N ASP A 245 -14.19 3.20 3.37
CA ASP A 245 -15.21 3.63 4.31
C ASP A 245 -14.86 5.04 4.82
N VAL A 246 -15.88 5.87 5.00
CA VAL A 246 -15.69 7.18 5.62
C VAL A 246 -15.44 6.94 7.09
N VAL A 247 -14.36 7.51 7.64
CA VAL A 247 -14.10 7.41 9.08
C VAL A 247 -15.32 7.96 9.82
N PRO A 248 -16.02 7.16 10.65
CA PRO A 248 -17.19 7.64 11.36
C PRO A 248 -16.81 8.86 12.22
N ALA A 249 -17.64 9.90 12.22
CA ALA A 249 -17.38 11.13 12.97
C ALA A 249 -17.13 10.86 14.48
N ASP A 250 -17.77 9.82 15.02
CA ASP A 250 -17.58 9.37 16.40
C ASP A 250 -16.18 8.75 16.62
N THR A 251 -15.60 8.08 15.62
CA THR A 251 -14.21 7.59 15.65
C THR A 251 -13.23 8.75 15.64
N LEU A 252 -13.46 9.76 14.80
CA LEU A 252 -12.68 11.02 14.80
C LEU A 252 -12.79 11.77 16.14
N ALA A 253 -13.96 11.73 16.78
CA ALA A 253 -14.21 12.34 18.08
C ALA A 253 -13.57 11.57 19.25
N LEU A 254 -13.38 10.25 19.14
CA LEU A 254 -12.69 9.40 20.13
C LEU A 254 -11.16 9.47 20.05
N VAL A 255 -10.60 9.79 18.87
CA VAL A 255 -9.15 10.11 18.73
C VAL A 255 -8.83 11.58 19.06
N SER A 256 -9.85 12.45 19.16
CA SER A 256 -9.71 13.88 19.51
C SER A 256 -9.67 14.28 21.01
N PRO A 257 -9.94 13.45 22.04
CA PRO A 257 -10.00 13.92 23.42
C PRO A 257 -8.82 13.45 24.29
N LEU A 258 -7.65 13.21 23.72
CA LEU A 258 -6.40 13.16 24.50
C LEU A 258 -5.96 14.60 24.82
N SER A 259 -6.60 15.12 25.86
CA SER A 259 -6.45 16.40 26.56
C SER A 259 -5.22 17.29 26.29
N ASP A 260 -5.50 18.54 25.93
CA ASP A 260 -4.82 19.75 26.41
C ASP A 260 -3.29 19.80 26.39
N ASN A 261 -2.68 19.48 25.25
CA ASN A 261 -1.63 20.29 24.61
C ASN A 261 -1.03 19.52 23.43
N SER A 262 -1.04 20.19 22.26
CA SER A 262 -0.34 19.83 21.02
C SER A 262 -1.14 18.97 20.04
N ALA A 263 -1.34 19.54 18.85
CA ALA A 263 -1.53 18.88 17.54
C ALA A 263 -2.93 18.64 16.94
N ILE A 264 -4.08 18.86 17.60
CA ILE A 264 -5.40 18.78 16.89
C ILE A 264 -6.23 20.09 16.95
N ALA A 265 -5.69 21.17 17.53
CA ALA A 265 -6.27 22.52 17.38
C ALA A 265 -6.04 23.15 15.98
N ALA A 266 -5.62 22.36 14.98
CA ALA A 266 -5.36 22.80 13.61
C ALA A 266 -6.13 21.99 12.56
N LEU A 267 -7.30 21.44 12.90
CA LEU A 267 -8.28 21.11 11.86
C LEU A 267 -8.78 22.45 11.28
N PRO A 268 -8.52 22.78 10.01
CA PRO A 268 -9.09 23.98 9.43
C PRO A 268 -10.61 23.79 9.42
N ASN A 269 -11.31 24.61 10.19
CA ASN A 269 -12.71 24.87 9.94
C ASN A 269 -12.80 25.31 8.49
N THR A 270 -13.37 24.47 7.63
CA THR A 270 -13.63 24.77 6.23
C THR A 270 -14.32 26.11 6.17
N ASP A 271 -13.60 27.14 5.72
CA ASP A 271 -14.12 28.48 5.64
C ASP A 271 -15.22 28.47 4.59
N LEU A 272 -16.47 28.63 5.03
CA LEU A 272 -17.64 28.69 4.16
C LEU A 272 -17.45 29.78 3.08
N ALA A 273 -16.59 30.77 3.32
CA ALA A 273 -16.17 31.76 2.35
C ALA A 273 -15.33 31.19 1.17
N GLN A 274 -14.56 30.11 1.35
CA GLN A 274 -13.81 29.46 0.25
C GLN A 274 -14.72 28.61 -0.67
N LEU A 275 -15.76 27.99 -0.10
CA LEU A 275 -16.83 27.32 -0.86
C LEU A 275 -17.72 28.30 -1.64
N LEU A 276 -17.77 29.56 -1.20
CA LEU A 276 -18.54 30.64 -1.84
C LEU A 276 -17.71 31.56 -2.76
N THR A 277 -16.39 31.40 -2.80
CA THR A 277 -15.50 32.21 -3.67
C THR A 277 -14.75 31.40 -4.73
N GLY A 278 -15.00 30.09 -4.85
CA GLY A 278 -14.36 29.25 -5.87
C GLY A 278 -12.85 29.09 -5.63
N GLY A 279 -12.46 28.78 -4.40
CA GLY A 279 -11.06 28.55 -4.04
C GLY A 279 -10.49 27.29 -4.67
N ASN A 280 -9.77 27.45 -5.79
CA ASN A 280 -8.51 26.79 -6.14
C ASN A 280 -8.18 27.14 -7.61
N ASN A 281 -7.41 28.21 -7.80
CA ASN A 281 -6.66 28.39 -9.04
C ASN A 281 -5.57 27.32 -9.08
N GLN A 282 -5.88 26.14 -9.59
CA GLN A 282 -4.87 25.27 -10.18
C GLN A 282 -4.25 26.06 -11.33
N GLY A 283 -2.94 26.30 -11.28
CA GLY A 283 -2.22 26.96 -12.37
C GLY A 283 -2.53 26.23 -13.67
N ALA A 284 -3.14 26.92 -14.63
CA ALA A 284 -3.43 26.34 -15.92
C ALA A 284 -2.12 26.00 -16.64
N ASN A 285 -1.92 24.72 -16.95
CA ASN A 285 -0.70 24.23 -17.60
C ASN A 285 -0.91 24.00 -19.11
N ARG A 286 -2.12 24.21 -19.63
CA ARG A 286 -2.44 24.08 -21.05
C ARG A 286 -3.44 25.14 -21.50
N ILE A 287 -3.33 25.54 -22.77
CA ILE A 287 -4.27 26.44 -23.45
C ILE A 287 -4.94 25.62 -24.55
N GLU A 288 -6.25 25.48 -24.48
CA GLU A 288 -7.07 24.86 -25.51
C GLU A 288 -7.79 25.94 -26.33
N VAL A 289 -7.76 25.84 -27.66
CA VAL A 289 -8.42 26.80 -28.56
C VAL A 289 -9.69 26.16 -29.10
N ASN A 290 -10.84 26.66 -28.68
CA ASN A 290 -12.15 26.16 -29.09
C ASN A 290 -12.43 26.49 -30.57
N ALA A 291 -13.39 25.79 -31.17
CA ALA A 291 -13.77 25.96 -32.57
C ALA A 291 -14.30 27.37 -32.92
N ASP A 292 -14.68 28.17 -31.93
CA ASP A 292 -15.08 29.58 -32.06
C ASP A 292 -13.91 30.57 -31.91
N GLY A 293 -12.68 30.07 -31.71
CA GLY A 293 -11.47 30.85 -31.52
C GLY A 293 -11.24 31.34 -30.09
N SER A 294 -12.10 30.98 -29.12
CA SER A 294 -11.87 31.29 -27.72
C SER A 294 -10.79 30.37 -27.12
N GLN A 295 -10.00 30.91 -26.19
CA GLN A 295 -8.92 30.16 -25.52
C GLN A 295 -9.36 29.80 -24.10
N THR A 296 -9.42 28.52 -23.79
CA THR A 296 -9.71 27.99 -22.46
C THR A 296 -8.39 27.57 -21.81
N LEU A 297 -8.16 28.01 -20.59
CA LEU A 297 -7.06 27.57 -19.76
C LEU A 297 -7.46 26.27 -19.06
N THR A 298 -6.79 25.16 -19.38
CA THR A 298 -7.04 23.84 -18.75
C THR A 298 -5.87 23.46 -17.85
N SER A 299 -6.19 22.99 -16.64
CA SER A 299 -5.22 22.45 -15.69
C SER A 299 -5.26 20.92 -15.78
N GLU A 300 -4.29 20.34 -16.49
CA GLU A 300 -3.97 18.93 -16.28
C GLU A 300 -3.01 18.84 -15.10
N PRO A 301 -3.25 17.97 -14.11
CA PRO A 301 -2.20 17.61 -13.16
C PRO A 301 -0.99 17.12 -13.96
N SER A 302 0.19 17.70 -13.72
CA SER A 302 1.41 17.13 -14.30
C SER A 302 1.53 15.71 -13.75
N PRO A 303 1.63 14.67 -14.59
CA PRO A 303 1.59 13.27 -14.16
C PRO A 303 2.73 12.86 -13.22
N LEU A 304 3.67 13.78 -12.95
CA LEU A 304 4.90 13.53 -12.19
C LEU A 304 5.04 14.39 -10.94
N THR A 305 4.07 15.26 -10.61
CA THR A 305 4.13 16.01 -9.35
C THR A 305 3.63 15.13 -8.20
N PRO A 306 4.45 14.85 -7.15
CA PRO A 306 4.01 14.06 -6.02
C PRO A 306 2.79 14.69 -5.33
N LYS A 307 1.70 13.94 -5.25
CA LYS A 307 0.45 14.34 -4.61
C LYS A 307 -0.14 13.17 -3.84
N ALA A 308 -0.75 13.43 -2.68
CA ALA A 308 -1.51 12.40 -1.96
C ALA A 308 -2.60 11.80 -2.87
N GLY A 309 -2.88 10.51 -2.71
CA GLY A 309 -3.73 9.73 -3.62
C GLY A 309 -3.03 9.25 -4.89
N THR A 310 -1.72 9.50 -5.07
CA THR A 310 -1.01 9.09 -6.30
C THR A 310 -0.21 7.80 -6.10
N VAL A 311 -0.39 6.84 -7.01
CA VAL A 311 0.56 5.74 -7.24
C VAL A 311 1.41 6.06 -8.47
N LEU A 312 2.73 6.04 -8.31
CA LEU A 312 3.71 6.08 -9.41
C LEU A 312 4.44 4.74 -9.46
N ALA A 313 4.12 3.90 -10.43
CA ALA A 313 4.89 2.68 -10.65
C ALA A 313 5.86 2.88 -11.82
N ARG A 314 7.07 2.38 -11.62
CA ARG A 314 8.18 2.17 -12.55
C ARG A 314 8.83 0.84 -12.19
N GLY A 315 9.72 0.31 -13.03
CA GLY A 315 10.37 -0.97 -12.76
C GLY A 315 9.40 -2.15 -12.92
N SER A 316 9.54 -3.20 -12.11
CA SER A 316 8.74 -4.42 -12.28
C SER A 316 7.85 -4.77 -11.08
N ILE A 317 6.68 -5.35 -11.39
CA ILE A 317 5.78 -6.01 -10.45
C ILE A 317 5.45 -7.38 -11.02
N ASP A 318 5.97 -8.44 -10.40
CA ASP A 318 5.87 -9.81 -10.89
C ASP A 318 5.20 -10.73 -9.85
N VAL A 319 4.02 -11.23 -10.21
CA VAL A 319 3.28 -12.25 -9.44
C VAL A 319 3.16 -13.56 -10.21
N SER A 320 3.97 -13.74 -11.26
CA SER A 320 3.86 -14.87 -12.18
C SER A 320 4.02 -16.21 -11.46
N ASP A 321 3.23 -17.20 -11.87
CA ASP A 321 3.28 -18.56 -11.35
C ASP A 321 3.75 -19.55 -12.41
N ASN A 322 5.03 -19.89 -12.33
CA ASN A 322 5.68 -20.85 -13.23
C ASN A 322 5.51 -22.31 -12.75
N THR A 323 4.57 -22.59 -11.86
CA THR A 323 4.27 -23.98 -11.47
C THR A 323 3.68 -24.77 -12.65
N PRO A 324 4.22 -25.97 -12.95
CA PRO A 324 3.73 -26.81 -14.05
C PRO A 324 2.30 -27.33 -13.82
N VAL A 325 1.66 -27.75 -14.91
CA VAL A 325 0.31 -28.31 -14.89
C VAL A 325 0.24 -29.52 -13.95
N GLY A 326 -0.74 -29.51 -13.04
CA GLY A 326 -0.98 -30.57 -12.07
C GLY A 326 -0.27 -30.38 -10.71
N ALA A 327 0.58 -29.36 -10.57
CA ALA A 327 1.00 -28.86 -9.26
C ALA A 327 -0.06 -27.92 -8.67
N SER A 328 -0.07 -27.76 -7.35
CA SER A 328 -0.93 -26.78 -6.66
C SER A 328 -0.37 -25.36 -6.86
N GLY A 329 -0.55 -24.82 -8.07
CA GLY A 329 -0.33 -23.42 -8.37
C GLY A 329 -1.48 -22.53 -7.90
N SER A 330 -1.24 -21.23 -7.82
CA SER A 330 -2.26 -20.23 -7.50
C SER A 330 -2.09 -19.06 -8.45
N PRO A 331 -3.17 -18.57 -9.09
CA PRO A 331 -3.08 -17.41 -9.97
C PRO A 331 -2.60 -16.20 -9.15
N GLY A 332 -1.54 -15.56 -9.63
CA GLY A 332 -1.03 -14.32 -9.05
C GLY A 332 -2.04 -13.18 -9.17
N GLN A 333 -1.98 -12.18 -8.29
CA GLN A 333 -2.89 -11.05 -8.31
C GLN A 333 -2.14 -9.72 -8.14
N VAL A 334 -2.34 -8.77 -9.04
CA VAL A 334 -1.86 -7.39 -8.90
C VAL A 334 -3.06 -6.47 -8.73
N THR A 335 -3.04 -5.63 -7.71
CA THR A 335 -4.05 -4.58 -7.48
C THR A 335 -3.36 -3.24 -7.26
N ILE A 336 -3.66 -2.26 -8.10
CA ILE A 336 -3.14 -0.89 -7.99
C ILE A 336 -4.31 0.07 -7.86
N LEU A 337 -4.32 0.85 -6.79
CA LEU A 337 -5.42 1.69 -6.38
C LEU A 337 -4.92 3.08 -5.97
N GLY A 338 -5.58 4.13 -6.41
CA GLY A 338 -5.34 5.51 -5.99
C GLY A 338 -6.13 6.49 -6.84
N ASP A 339 -6.31 7.73 -6.39
CA ASP A 339 -6.97 8.80 -7.16
C ASP A 339 -6.29 9.01 -8.52
N GLN A 340 -4.96 8.91 -8.56
CA GLN A 340 -4.17 9.01 -9.77
C GLN A 340 -3.15 7.86 -9.82
N ILE A 341 -3.11 7.14 -10.93
CA ILE A 341 -2.16 6.06 -11.16
C ILE A 341 -1.35 6.37 -12.41
N ASN A 342 -0.03 6.39 -12.28
CA ASN A 342 0.89 6.57 -13.39
C ASN A 342 1.80 5.33 -13.47
N LEU A 343 1.66 4.55 -14.54
CA LEU A 343 2.57 3.47 -14.90
C LEU A 343 3.51 3.99 -15.99
N ILE A 344 4.77 4.23 -15.61
CA ILE A 344 5.80 4.76 -16.49
C ILE A 344 6.93 3.74 -16.58
N GLU A 345 7.32 3.28 -17.76
CA GLU A 345 8.37 2.26 -17.92
C GLU A 345 8.15 1.07 -16.97
N SER A 346 6.89 0.64 -16.83
CA SER A 346 6.45 -0.37 -15.86
C SER A 346 6.25 -1.71 -16.53
N HIS A 347 6.77 -2.76 -15.90
CA HIS A 347 6.60 -4.15 -16.32
C HIS A 347 5.76 -4.89 -15.29
N ILE A 348 4.47 -5.10 -15.57
CA ILE A 348 3.55 -5.79 -14.66
C ILE A 348 3.22 -7.16 -15.24
N SER A 349 3.56 -8.23 -14.53
CA SER A 349 3.33 -9.61 -14.98
C SER A 349 2.55 -10.42 -13.94
N ALA A 350 1.47 -11.04 -14.42
CA ALA A 350 0.72 -12.09 -13.75
C ALA A 350 0.66 -13.32 -14.65
N ASP A 351 1.73 -13.58 -15.40
CA ASP A 351 1.82 -14.71 -16.33
C ASP A 351 1.83 -16.05 -15.56
N GLY A 352 1.51 -17.14 -16.25
CA GLY A 352 1.65 -18.46 -15.68
C GLY A 352 1.77 -19.56 -16.72
N ILE A 353 2.20 -20.75 -16.29
CA ILE A 353 2.13 -21.92 -17.17
C ILE A 353 0.70 -22.46 -17.21
N SER A 354 0.12 -22.63 -16.02
CA SER A 354 -1.17 -23.30 -15.83
C SER A 354 -2.24 -22.38 -15.22
N HIS A 355 -1.81 -21.31 -14.53
CA HIS A 355 -2.68 -20.42 -13.79
C HIS A 355 -2.22 -18.97 -14.02
N ALA A 356 -2.58 -18.40 -15.17
CA ALA A 356 -2.40 -16.96 -15.36
C ALA A 356 -3.30 -16.20 -14.37
N GLY A 357 -2.75 -15.09 -13.87
CA GLY A 357 -3.29 -14.31 -12.79
C GLY A 357 -4.26 -13.20 -13.21
N THR A 358 -4.50 -12.28 -12.28
CA THR A 358 -5.31 -11.09 -12.52
C THR A 358 -4.53 -9.82 -12.23
N ILE A 359 -4.77 -8.79 -13.04
CA ILE A 359 -4.21 -7.45 -12.86
C ILE A 359 -5.38 -6.47 -12.86
N SER A 360 -5.54 -5.73 -11.77
CA SER A 360 -6.56 -4.71 -11.60
C SER A 360 -5.91 -3.36 -11.30
N ILE A 361 -6.14 -2.36 -12.14
CA ILE A 361 -5.56 -1.02 -12.03
C ILE A 361 -6.69 0.01 -12.02
N GLY A 362 -6.75 0.81 -10.97
CA GLY A 362 -7.67 1.93 -10.82
C GLY A 362 -9.07 1.59 -10.32
N GLY A 363 -9.36 0.32 -10.02
CA GLY A 363 -10.63 -0.12 -9.44
C GLY A 363 -11.53 -0.85 -10.42
N MET A 364 -12.81 -1.00 -10.08
CA MET A 364 -13.82 -1.63 -10.93
C MET A 364 -15.13 -0.83 -10.91
N PRO A 365 -15.90 -0.81 -12.02
CA PRO A 365 -17.17 -0.08 -12.14
C PRO A 365 -18.35 -0.75 -11.40
N ILE A 366 -18.18 -1.09 -10.11
CA ILE A 366 -19.28 -1.49 -9.22
C ILE A 366 -19.49 -0.44 -8.13
N GLU A 367 -20.74 -0.24 -7.70
CA GLU A 367 -21.13 0.81 -6.75
C GLU A 367 -20.33 0.72 -5.43
N ASP A 368 -19.82 1.86 -4.97
CA ASP A 368 -18.99 2.08 -3.76
C ASP A 368 -17.59 1.42 -3.75
N SER A 369 -16.84 1.51 -4.86
CA SER A 369 -15.43 1.09 -4.92
C SER A 369 -14.45 2.26 -4.87
N PHE A 370 -13.26 2.02 -4.30
CA PHE A 370 -12.14 2.96 -4.33
C PHE A 370 -11.57 3.00 -5.75
N ASN A 371 -11.82 4.10 -6.44
CA ASN A 371 -11.76 4.23 -7.88
C ASN A 371 -10.81 5.36 -8.27
N ALA A 372 -9.94 5.14 -9.25
CA ALA A 372 -9.02 6.14 -9.74
C ALA A 372 -9.77 7.19 -10.55
N ALA A 373 -9.48 8.46 -10.36
CA ALA A 373 -9.92 9.49 -11.29
C ALA A 373 -9.12 9.40 -12.60
N TYR A 374 -7.82 9.14 -12.52
CA TYR A 374 -6.94 9.12 -13.70
C TYR A 374 -5.99 7.91 -13.68
N VAL A 375 -5.91 7.22 -14.81
CA VAL A 375 -4.87 6.20 -15.06
C VAL A 375 -4.08 6.55 -16.32
N LEU A 376 -2.76 6.63 -16.20
CA LEU A 376 -1.82 6.76 -17.31
C LEU A 376 -0.96 5.50 -17.39
N VAL A 377 -0.93 4.86 -18.56
CA VAL A 377 0.02 3.80 -18.92
C VAL A 377 0.85 4.28 -20.09
N ASP A 378 2.13 4.52 -19.86
CA ASP A 378 3.02 5.08 -20.89
C ASP A 378 3.39 4.07 -21.98
N ARG A 379 4.07 4.55 -23.02
CA ARG A 379 4.43 3.73 -24.20
C ARG A 379 5.46 2.65 -23.93
N ASN A 380 6.21 2.78 -22.84
CA ASN A 380 7.26 1.86 -22.46
C ASN A 380 6.80 0.86 -21.39
N SER A 381 5.51 0.90 -21.00
CA SER A 381 4.93 -0.02 -20.03
C SER A 381 4.30 -1.24 -20.71
N ASN A 382 4.45 -2.42 -20.10
CA ASN A 382 3.73 -3.62 -20.49
C ASN A 382 2.98 -4.23 -19.31
N VAL A 383 1.80 -4.80 -19.61
CA VAL A 383 0.95 -5.49 -18.64
C VAL A 383 0.61 -6.87 -19.21
N SER A 384 1.02 -7.94 -18.55
CA SER A 384 0.85 -9.31 -19.06
C SER A 384 0.16 -10.23 -18.07
N ALA A 385 -0.79 -11.01 -18.57
CA ALA A 385 -1.45 -12.10 -17.86
C ALA A 385 -1.57 -13.31 -18.80
N ASN A 386 -0.47 -13.70 -19.42
CA ASN A 386 -0.40 -14.78 -20.40
C ASN A 386 -0.40 -16.15 -19.74
N SER A 387 -0.89 -17.16 -20.45
CA SER A 387 -0.76 -18.57 -20.07
C SER A 387 -0.12 -19.39 -21.17
N ALA A 388 0.90 -20.19 -20.82
CA ALA A 388 1.58 -21.06 -21.79
C ALA A 388 0.76 -22.30 -22.18
N GLU A 389 0.03 -22.89 -21.24
CA GLU A 389 -0.66 -24.18 -21.43
C GLU A 389 -2.15 -24.13 -21.08
N SER A 390 -2.63 -23.05 -20.47
CA SER A 390 -4.02 -22.92 -20.02
C SER A 390 -4.69 -21.64 -20.53
N ARG A 391 -5.82 -21.28 -19.91
CA ARG A 391 -6.47 -20.01 -20.16
C ARG A 391 -5.65 -18.87 -19.58
N ALA A 392 -5.46 -17.82 -20.38
CA ALA A 392 -4.86 -16.59 -19.92
C ALA A 392 -5.72 -15.87 -18.88
N GLY A 393 -5.09 -14.92 -18.21
CA GLY A 393 -5.62 -14.20 -17.08
C GLY A 393 -6.56 -13.07 -17.46
N ILE A 394 -6.75 -12.15 -16.52
CA ILE A 394 -7.62 -10.99 -16.69
C ILE A 394 -6.82 -9.73 -16.38
N ILE A 395 -6.87 -8.77 -17.30
CA ILE A 395 -6.34 -7.41 -17.11
C ILE A 395 -7.53 -6.46 -17.13
N SER A 396 -7.69 -5.69 -16.06
CA SER A 396 -8.71 -4.64 -15.93
C SER A 396 -8.02 -3.33 -15.59
N ILE A 397 -8.22 -2.32 -16.42
CA ILE A 397 -7.74 -0.96 -16.23
C ILE A 397 -8.96 -0.05 -16.30
N TRP A 398 -9.20 0.72 -15.24
CA TRP A 398 -10.39 1.53 -15.14
C TRP A 398 -10.14 2.84 -14.41
N ALA A 399 -10.87 3.90 -14.79
CA ALA A 399 -10.90 5.18 -14.07
C ALA A 399 -12.29 5.84 -14.13
N ASP A 400 -12.64 6.66 -13.14
CA ASP A 400 -13.86 7.48 -13.10
C ASP A 400 -13.86 8.56 -14.20
N ASP A 401 -12.71 9.22 -14.42
CA ASP A 401 -12.59 10.26 -15.44
C ASP A 401 -11.88 9.69 -16.68
N THR A 402 -10.56 9.58 -16.65
CA THR A 402 -9.79 9.32 -17.86
C THR A 402 -8.80 8.15 -17.72
N VAL A 403 -8.77 7.28 -18.73
CA VAL A 403 -7.68 6.32 -18.95
C VAL A 403 -6.89 6.71 -20.21
N GLN A 404 -5.61 7.00 -20.04
CA GLN A 404 -4.64 7.17 -21.12
C GLN A 404 -3.78 5.91 -21.22
N PHE A 405 -3.98 5.11 -22.25
CA PHE A 405 -3.27 3.85 -22.43
C PHE A 405 -2.43 3.87 -23.71
N TYR A 406 -1.12 3.93 -23.54
CA TYR A 406 -0.17 4.02 -24.64
C TYR A 406 0.82 2.84 -24.71
N GLY A 407 0.77 1.94 -23.72
CA GLY A 407 1.64 0.77 -23.60
C GLY A 407 1.11 -0.48 -24.32
N GLU A 408 1.55 -1.65 -23.86
CA GLU A 408 1.13 -2.96 -24.35
C GLU A 408 0.42 -3.77 -23.26
N ALA A 409 -0.66 -4.46 -23.62
CA ALA A 409 -1.34 -5.41 -22.75
C ALA A 409 -1.53 -6.75 -23.46
N THR A 410 -1.18 -7.86 -22.81
CA THR A 410 -1.28 -9.21 -23.38
C THR A 410 -1.91 -10.20 -22.41
N ALA A 411 -2.88 -10.96 -22.90
CA ALA A 411 -3.50 -12.06 -22.17
C ALA A 411 -3.70 -13.23 -23.13
N THR A 412 -2.59 -13.76 -23.66
CA THR A 412 -2.60 -14.86 -24.63
C THR A 412 -2.57 -16.20 -23.91
N GLY A 413 -3.49 -17.10 -24.26
CA GLY A 413 -3.54 -18.45 -23.70
C GLY A 413 -2.72 -19.47 -24.49
N GLY A 414 -2.72 -20.72 -24.03
CA GLY A 414 -2.04 -21.83 -24.73
C GLY A 414 -2.62 -22.12 -26.13
N SER A 415 -3.81 -21.60 -26.42
CA SER A 415 -4.43 -21.53 -27.75
C SER A 415 -5.34 -20.30 -27.83
N SER A 416 -5.74 -19.88 -29.03
CA SER A 416 -6.61 -18.70 -29.21
C SER A 416 -7.98 -18.81 -28.54
N ASP A 417 -8.49 -20.03 -28.33
CA ASP A 417 -9.76 -20.27 -27.62
C ASP A 417 -9.60 -20.13 -26.09
N LEU A 418 -8.36 -19.99 -25.62
CA LEU A 418 -7.95 -19.87 -24.23
C LEU A 418 -7.36 -18.48 -23.94
N ASP A 419 -7.51 -17.50 -24.84
CA ASP A 419 -7.13 -16.13 -24.56
C ASP A 419 -7.94 -15.55 -23.38
N GLY A 420 -7.30 -14.63 -22.67
CA GLY A 420 -7.82 -13.97 -21.49
C GLY A 420 -8.67 -12.76 -21.82
N ILE A 421 -8.96 -11.95 -20.81
CA ILE A 421 -9.76 -10.73 -20.96
C ILE A 421 -8.86 -9.53 -20.70
N ILE A 422 -8.90 -8.54 -21.60
CA ILE A 422 -8.32 -7.23 -21.39
C ILE A 422 -9.45 -6.20 -21.47
N SER A 423 -9.68 -5.48 -20.38
CA SER A 423 -10.67 -4.41 -20.29
C SER A 423 -9.95 -3.10 -19.95
N ILE A 424 -10.14 -2.09 -20.79
CA ILE A 424 -9.63 -0.73 -20.59
C ILE A 424 -10.82 0.19 -20.78
N ASP A 425 -11.27 0.82 -19.70
CA ASP A 425 -12.53 1.56 -19.69
C ASP A 425 -12.46 2.78 -18.76
N ALA A 426 -13.29 3.79 -18.99
CA ALA A 426 -13.34 4.99 -18.15
C ALA A 426 -14.75 5.58 -18.11
N GLY A 427 -15.08 6.29 -17.03
CA GLY A 427 -16.37 6.96 -16.89
C GLY A 427 -16.54 8.16 -17.83
N VAL A 428 -15.46 8.84 -18.23
CA VAL A 428 -15.50 10.02 -19.11
C VAL A 428 -14.76 9.80 -20.43
N ASP A 429 -13.45 9.52 -20.40
CA ASP A 429 -12.62 9.44 -21.63
C ASP A 429 -11.59 8.29 -21.61
N VAL A 430 -11.41 7.67 -22.77
CA VAL A 430 -10.42 6.61 -23.00
C VAL A 430 -9.58 6.97 -24.23
N ASP A 431 -8.31 7.32 -24.01
CA ASP A 431 -7.33 7.59 -25.08
C ASP A 431 -6.35 6.42 -25.21
N ILE A 432 -6.64 5.52 -26.16
CA ILE A 432 -5.77 4.38 -26.48
C ILE A 432 -4.95 4.70 -27.72
N ARG A 433 -3.61 4.65 -27.61
CA ARG A 433 -2.71 4.79 -28.76
C ARG A 433 -1.71 3.66 -28.79
N GLN A 434 -1.84 2.78 -29.77
CA GLN A 434 -0.87 1.71 -29.94
C GLN A 434 0.53 2.26 -30.27
N PRO A 435 1.60 1.59 -29.84
CA PRO A 435 2.93 1.79 -30.40
C PRO A 435 2.86 1.61 -31.91
N ALA A 436 3.48 2.52 -32.67
CA ALA A 436 3.50 2.41 -34.12
C ALA A 436 4.28 1.16 -34.53
N GLY A 437 3.61 0.02 -34.75
CA GLY A 437 4.29 -1.20 -35.20
C GLY A 437 3.58 -2.53 -35.04
N ASN A 438 2.53 -2.68 -34.23
CA ASN A 438 1.92 -4.00 -34.02
C ASN A 438 0.42 -4.01 -34.33
N THR A 439 0.07 -4.43 -35.54
CA THR A 439 -1.31 -4.77 -35.91
C THR A 439 -1.64 -6.16 -35.38
N THR A 440 -2.26 -6.25 -34.21
CA THR A 440 -3.03 -7.44 -33.81
C THR A 440 -4.42 -7.02 -33.35
N ARG A 441 -5.38 -7.85 -33.76
CA ARG A 441 -6.83 -7.62 -33.77
C ARG A 441 -7.47 -7.87 -32.42
#